data_AF-T2IJH7-F1
#
_entry.id   AF-T2IJH7-F1
#
_cell.length_a   1.000
_cell.length_b   1.000
_cell.length_c   1.000
_cell.angle_alpha   90.00
_cell.angle_beta   90.00
_cell.angle_gamma   90.00
#
_symmetry.space_group_name_H-M   'P 1'
#
loop_
_entity.id
_entity.type
_entity.pdbx_description
1 polymer ?
#
loop_
_entity_poly.entity_id
_entity_poly.type
_entity_poly.pdbx_seq_one_letter_code
_entity_poly.pdbx_strand_id
1 'polypeptide(L)'
;MIDKRRIQRDLPKINERIRFPEIRVIDSDGSQLGIITPDEALKVAQERELDLVLVSETAKPPVCRIMDYGKYKFEQEKKAREAKKKQHTADVKEVKMRYKISEHDYQVRVNQAKRFLKSGDKVKATITFRGREIQHSNLAQDLLSRMATDLKELAEIQQAPKREGRNMMMLMSPKKESK
;
A
#
# COMPACT_ATOMS: atom_id res chain seq x y z
N MET A 1 5.57 22.83 8.83
CA MET A 1 5.31 22.04 10.06
C MET A 1 4.28 20.99 9.69
N ILE A 2 4.66 19.71 9.62
CA ILE A 2 3.72 18.60 9.36
C ILE A 2 3.47 17.95 10.71
N ASP A 3 2.24 18.05 11.21
CA ASP A 3 1.79 17.50 12.49
C ASP A 3 2.09 15.99 12.55
N LYS A 4 3.13 15.62 13.30
CA LYS A 4 3.45 14.24 13.69
C LYS A 4 2.52 13.78 14.82
N ARG A 5 1.20 14.00 14.72
CA ARG A 5 0.24 13.51 15.70
C ARG A 5 -0.04 12.03 15.47
N ARG A 6 0.72 11.21 16.20
CA ARG A 6 0.35 9.89 16.72
C ARG A 6 -0.37 8.94 15.76
N ILE A 7 0.40 8.07 15.11
CA ILE A 7 -0.05 6.69 14.89
C ILE A 7 0.05 5.97 16.24
N GLN A 8 -0.80 6.34 17.20
CA GLN A 8 -1.07 5.47 18.33
C GLN A 8 -1.91 4.37 17.70
N ARG A 9 -1.30 3.20 17.41
CA ARG A 9 -2.09 2.01 17.10
C ARG A 9 -3.05 1.88 18.27
N ASP A 10 -4.34 2.09 18.02
CA ASP A 10 -5.39 2.02 19.04
C ASP A 10 -5.39 0.58 19.56
N LEU A 11 -4.59 0.34 20.59
CA LEU A 11 -4.52 -0.95 21.25
C LEU A 11 -5.84 -1.06 22.02
N PRO A 12 -6.63 -2.10 21.80
CA PRO A 12 -7.88 -2.26 22.53
C PRO A 12 -7.60 -2.24 24.04
N LYS A 13 -8.50 -1.62 24.81
CA LYS A 13 -8.45 -1.66 26.27
C LYS A 13 -8.66 -3.12 26.70
N ILE A 14 -7.83 -3.58 27.64
CA ILE A 14 -7.88 -4.96 28.15
C ILE A 14 -8.02 -4.95 29.67
N ASN A 15 -8.71 -5.94 30.20
CA ASN A 15 -8.85 -6.22 31.63
C ASN A 15 -9.22 -4.95 32.41
N GLU A 16 -8.43 -4.59 33.42
CA GLU A 16 -8.65 -3.43 34.30
C GLU A 16 -8.66 -2.07 33.60
N ARG A 17 -8.23 -2.00 32.33
CA ARG A 17 -8.29 -0.76 31.53
C ARG A 17 -9.69 -0.45 31.02
N ILE A 18 -10.64 -1.39 31.16
CA ILE A 18 -12.03 -1.24 30.76
C ILE A 18 -12.78 -0.55 31.92
N ARG A 19 -13.22 0.69 31.70
CA ARG A 19 -13.84 1.56 32.72
C ARG A 19 -15.25 1.98 32.29
N PHE A 20 -16.12 1.00 32.05
CA PHE A 20 -17.54 1.22 31.71
C PHE A 20 -18.45 0.69 32.81
N PRO A 21 -19.65 1.24 33.02
CA PRO A 21 -20.57 0.73 34.04
C PRO A 21 -21.13 -0.65 33.67
N GLU A 22 -21.46 -0.85 32.40
CA GLU A 22 -22.02 -2.09 31.87
C GLU A 22 -21.37 -2.40 30.53
N ILE A 23 -21.12 -3.68 30.29
CA ILE A 23 -20.54 -4.17 29.04
C ILE A 23 -21.31 -5.41 28.56
N ARG A 24 -21.44 -5.55 27.24
CA ARG A 24 -21.91 -6.79 26.63
C ARG A 24 -20.73 -7.72 26.43
N VAL A 25 -20.79 -8.93 26.99
CA VAL A 25 -19.66 -9.87 26.99
C VAL A 25 -19.95 -11.06 26.10
N ILE A 26 -18.99 -11.35 25.23
CA ILE A 26 -18.94 -12.56 24.39
C ILE A 26 -17.84 -13.46 24.97
N ASP A 27 -18.17 -14.72 25.18
CA ASP A 27 -17.25 -15.71 25.70
C ASP A 27 -16.26 -16.20 24.64
N SER A 28 -15.25 -16.96 25.05
CA SER A 28 -14.19 -17.48 24.16
C SER A 28 -14.70 -18.51 23.15
N ASP A 29 -15.76 -19.26 23.50
CA ASP A 29 -16.48 -20.20 22.62
C ASP A 29 -17.50 -19.50 21.69
N GLY A 30 -17.73 -18.20 21.89
CA GLY A 30 -18.67 -17.40 21.10
C GLY A 30 -20.06 -17.26 21.72
N SER A 31 -20.34 -17.92 22.86
CA SER A 31 -21.56 -17.71 23.63
C SER A 31 -21.69 -16.27 24.13
N GLN A 32 -22.92 -15.77 24.25
CA GLN A 32 -23.18 -14.45 24.82
C GLN A 32 -23.45 -14.59 26.32
N LEU A 33 -22.59 -13.99 27.15
CA LEU A 33 -22.80 -13.92 28.61
C LEU A 33 -23.81 -12.82 28.98
N GLY A 34 -24.26 -12.03 28.00
CA GLY A 34 -25.23 -10.96 28.20
C GLY A 34 -24.57 -9.63 28.56
N ILE A 35 -25.32 -8.78 29.26
CA ILE A 35 -24.86 -7.48 29.74
C ILE A 35 -24.52 -7.65 31.22
N ILE A 36 -23.25 -7.50 31.57
CA ILE A 36 -22.74 -7.66 32.93
C ILE A 36 -21.73 -6.55 33.25
N THR A 37 -21.31 -6.46 34.51
CA THR A 37 -20.29 -5.50 34.94
C THR A 37 -18.89 -5.92 34.47
N PRO A 38 -17.94 -4.98 34.30
CA PRO A 38 -16.55 -5.33 33.98
C PRO A 38 -15.90 -6.24 35.02
N ASP A 39 -16.21 -6.07 36.31
CA ASP A 39 -15.67 -6.88 37.38
C ASP A 39 -16.11 -8.34 37.29
N GLU A 40 -17.40 -8.60 37.00
CA GLU A 40 -17.90 -9.96 36.77
C GLU A 40 -17.25 -10.59 35.53
N ALA A 41 -17.17 -9.83 34.43
CA ALA A 41 -16.54 -10.30 33.21
C ALA A 41 -15.05 -10.62 33.39
N LEU A 42 -14.35 -9.83 34.22
CA LEU A 42 -12.94 -10.01 34.52
C LEU A 42 -12.70 -11.27 35.37
N LYS A 43 -13.60 -11.60 36.31
CA LYS A 43 -13.54 -12.87 37.04
C LYS A 43 -13.67 -14.07 36.11
N VAL A 44 -14.66 -14.04 35.19
CA VAL A 44 -14.85 -15.12 34.21
C VAL A 44 -13.62 -15.27 33.31
N ALA A 45 -13.01 -14.16 32.90
CA ALA A 45 -11.77 -14.18 32.12
C ALA A 45 -10.61 -14.82 32.92
N GLN A 46 -10.45 -14.46 34.20
CA GLN A 46 -9.42 -15.03 35.08
C GLN A 46 -9.60 -16.52 35.36
N GLU A 47 -10.84 -16.97 35.61
CA GLU A 47 -11.16 -18.40 35.81
C GLU A 47 -10.77 -19.27 34.62
N ARG A 48 -10.74 -18.67 33.43
CA ARG A 48 -10.39 -19.34 32.17
C ARG A 48 -8.97 -19.07 31.72
N GLU A 49 -8.18 -18.32 32.50
CA GLU A 49 -6.83 -17.87 32.16
C GLU A 49 -6.76 -17.10 30.83
N LEU A 50 -7.81 -16.32 30.53
CA LEU A 50 -7.94 -15.50 29.32
C LEU A 50 -8.00 -13.99 29.67
N ASP A 51 -7.95 -13.14 28.65
CA ASP A 51 -8.10 -11.70 28.79
C ASP A 51 -9.50 -11.23 28.42
N LEU A 52 -10.01 -10.24 29.14
CA LEU A 52 -11.19 -9.47 28.75
C LEU A 52 -10.74 -8.34 27.80
N VAL A 53 -11.08 -8.45 26.52
CA VAL A 53 -10.66 -7.51 25.49
C VAL A 53 -11.85 -6.71 24.98
N LEU A 54 -11.72 -5.38 24.98
CA LEU A 54 -12.73 -4.48 24.42
C LEU A 54 -12.66 -4.50 22.88
N VAL A 55 -13.72 -4.97 22.23
CA VAL A 55 -13.78 -5.13 20.76
C VAL A 55 -14.48 -3.94 20.11
N SER A 56 -15.49 -3.37 20.76
CA SER A 56 -16.22 -2.19 20.24
C SER A 56 -16.62 -1.25 21.37
N GLU A 57 -16.05 -0.06 21.35
CA GLU A 57 -16.46 1.06 22.22
C GLU A 57 -17.72 1.78 21.72
N THR A 58 -18.03 1.67 20.43
CA THR A 58 -19.11 2.42 19.79
C THR A 58 -20.49 1.82 20.01
N ALA A 59 -20.55 0.55 20.41
CA ALA A 59 -21.80 -0.13 20.76
C ALA A 59 -22.37 0.35 22.11
N LYS A 60 -23.69 0.28 22.28
CA LYS A 60 -24.40 0.59 23.53
C LYS A 60 -25.17 -0.66 24.02
N PRO A 61 -24.76 -1.31 25.11
CA PRO A 61 -23.49 -1.15 25.84
C PRO A 61 -22.25 -1.59 25.02
N PRO A 62 -21.03 -1.14 25.39
CA PRO A 62 -19.78 -1.53 24.74
C PRO A 62 -19.61 -3.06 24.71
N VAL A 63 -18.99 -3.57 23.65
CA VAL A 63 -18.81 -5.02 23.46
C VAL A 63 -17.40 -5.45 23.83
N CYS A 64 -17.31 -6.35 24.81
CA CYS A 64 -16.10 -7.03 25.22
C CYS A 64 -16.15 -8.50 24.81
N ARG A 65 -14.99 -9.09 24.55
CA ARG A 65 -14.85 -10.52 24.30
C ARG A 65 -13.74 -11.10 25.16
N ILE A 66 -13.99 -12.26 25.75
CA ILE A 66 -13.00 -13.04 26.48
C ILE A 66 -12.16 -13.82 25.47
N MET A 67 -10.86 -13.55 25.38
CA MET A 67 -9.95 -14.22 24.45
C MET A 67 -8.49 -14.11 24.89
N ASP A 68 -7.62 -14.94 24.33
CA ASP A 68 -6.17 -14.77 24.46
C ASP A 68 -5.72 -13.57 23.60
N TYR A 69 -5.43 -12.45 24.25
CA TYR A 69 -5.02 -11.23 23.55
C TYR A 69 -3.66 -11.37 22.87
N GLY A 70 -2.75 -12.15 23.46
CA GLY A 70 -1.42 -12.41 22.92
C GLY A 70 -1.49 -13.14 21.58
N LYS A 71 -2.25 -14.23 21.54
CA LYS A 71 -2.51 -15.01 20.32
C LYS A 71 -3.26 -14.18 19.27
N TYR A 72 -4.31 -13.46 19.67
CA TYR A 72 -5.07 -12.60 18.77
C TYR A 72 -4.18 -11.52 18.11
N LYS A 73 -3.33 -10.86 18.90
CA LYS A 73 -2.37 -9.86 18.38
C LYS A 73 -1.40 -10.49 17.39
N PHE A 74 -0.87 -11.67 17.69
CA PHE A 74 0.03 -12.39 16.79
C PHE A 74 -0.64 -12.75 15.46
N GLU A 75 -1.87 -13.27 15.49
CA GLU A 75 -2.64 -13.61 14.29
C GLU A 75 -2.96 -12.38 13.44
N GLN A 76 -3.37 -11.28 14.08
CA GLN A 76 -3.61 -10.01 13.39
C GLN A 76 -2.33 -9.45 12.76
N GLU A 77 -1.20 -9.51 13.46
CA GLU A 77 0.09 -9.09 12.90
C GLU A 77 0.53 -10.00 11.76
N LYS A 78 0.34 -11.32 11.87
CA LYS A 78 0.63 -12.28 10.80
C LYS A 78 -0.21 -11.99 9.56
N LYS A 79 -1.53 -11.85 9.72
CA LYS A 79 -2.46 -11.52 8.63
C LYS A 79 -2.14 -10.17 7.99
N ALA A 80 -1.79 -9.16 8.78
CA ALA A 80 -1.37 -7.85 8.28
C ALA A 80 -0.05 -7.93 7.50
N ARG A 81 0.93 -8.74 7.96
CA ARG A 81 2.18 -8.98 7.24
C ARG A 81 1.95 -9.74 5.93
N GLU A 82 1.09 -10.75 5.94
CA GLU A 82 0.73 -11.50 4.74
C GLU A 82 -0.01 -10.63 3.73
N ALA A 83 -0.95 -9.78 4.18
CA ALA A 83 -1.63 -8.81 3.32
C ALA A 83 -0.66 -7.80 2.70
N LYS A 84 0.28 -7.26 3.50
CA LYS A 84 1.33 -6.36 2.99
C LYS A 84 2.27 -7.05 2.02
N LYS A 85 2.63 -8.31 2.25
CA LYS A 85 3.49 -9.09 1.34
C LYS A 85 2.77 -9.39 0.02
N LYS A 86 1.46 -9.61 0.05
CA LYS A 86 0.63 -9.85 -1.14
C LYS A 86 0.29 -8.57 -1.90
N GLN A 87 0.40 -7.41 -1.28
CA GLN A 87 0.25 -6.13 -1.97
C GLN A 87 1.45 -5.91 -2.90
N HIS A 88 1.27 -6.17 -4.19
CA HIS A 88 2.25 -5.82 -5.21
C HIS A 88 2.44 -4.30 -5.20
N THR A 89 3.54 -3.84 -4.61
CA THR A 89 3.90 -2.43 -4.64
C THR A 89 4.44 -2.16 -6.03
N ALA A 90 3.64 -1.50 -6.87
CA ALA A 90 4.09 -1.09 -8.20
C ALA A 90 5.24 -0.09 -8.02
N ASP A 91 6.46 -0.51 -8.35
CA ASP A 91 7.62 0.36 -8.29
C ASP A 91 7.68 1.24 -9.54
N VAL A 92 8.40 2.36 -9.46
CA VAL A 92 8.77 3.14 -10.64
C VAL A 92 10.15 2.70 -11.11
N LYS A 93 10.21 1.97 -12.23
CA LYS A 93 11.46 1.57 -12.88
C LYS A 93 11.85 2.61 -13.92
N GLU A 94 13.13 3.00 -13.94
CA GLU A 94 13.62 4.02 -14.86
C GLU A 94 14.31 3.40 -16.08
N VAL A 95 13.93 3.88 -17.28
CA VAL A 95 14.56 3.51 -18.56
C VAL A 95 15.20 4.76 -19.15
N LYS A 96 16.54 4.82 -19.09
CA LYS A 96 17.33 5.96 -19.60
C LYS A 96 17.80 5.72 -21.03
N MET A 97 17.69 6.76 -21.87
CA MET A 97 18.22 6.75 -23.24
C MET A 97 18.77 8.13 -23.64
N ARG A 98 19.46 8.18 -24.78
CA ARG A 98 19.94 9.43 -25.41
C ARG A 98 19.02 9.80 -26.57
N TYR A 99 18.99 11.08 -26.93
CA TYR A 99 18.22 11.56 -28.09
C TYR A 99 18.72 10.99 -29.43
N LYS A 100 20.04 10.69 -29.54
CA LYS A 100 20.67 10.02 -30.69
C LYS A 100 20.85 8.51 -30.45
N ILE A 101 19.80 7.83 -30.04
CA ILE A 101 19.84 6.37 -29.86
C ILE A 101 19.77 5.67 -31.24
N SER A 102 20.48 4.56 -31.40
CA SER A 102 20.33 3.71 -32.60
C SER A 102 19.04 2.91 -32.53
N GLU A 103 18.54 2.44 -33.68
CA GLU A 103 17.30 1.65 -33.72
C GLU A 103 17.40 0.34 -32.91
N HIS A 104 18.56 -0.32 -32.97
CA HIS A 104 18.82 -1.53 -32.19
C HIS A 104 18.76 -1.26 -30.68
N ASP A 105 19.46 -0.23 -30.21
CA ASP A 105 19.48 0.14 -28.80
C ASP A 105 18.10 0.60 -28.31
N TYR A 106 17.36 1.32 -29.17
CA TYR A 106 16.00 1.74 -28.90
C TYR A 106 15.11 0.53 -28.62
N GLN A 107 15.16 -0.49 -29.48
CA GLN A 107 14.37 -1.70 -29.30
C GLN A 107 14.70 -2.44 -28.00
N VAL A 108 15.98 -2.44 -27.58
CA VAL A 108 16.38 -2.98 -26.27
C VAL A 108 15.71 -2.23 -25.13
N ARG A 109 15.63 -0.89 -25.18
CA ARG A 109 14.96 -0.05 -24.18
C ARG A 109 13.44 -0.24 -24.17
N VAL A 110 12.83 -0.38 -25.34
CA VAL A 110 11.40 -0.70 -25.46
C VAL A 110 11.11 -2.06 -24.84
N ASN A 111 11.90 -3.09 -25.16
CA ASN A 111 11.74 -4.42 -24.58
C ASN A 111 11.93 -4.42 -23.05
N GLN A 112 12.88 -3.64 -22.54
CA GLN A 112 13.06 -3.44 -21.11
C GLN A 112 11.81 -2.80 -20.47
N ALA A 113 11.25 -1.76 -21.08
CA ALA A 113 10.01 -1.14 -20.63
C ALA A 113 8.82 -2.11 -20.68
N LYS A 114 8.68 -2.92 -21.74
CA LYS A 114 7.65 -3.96 -21.85
C LYS A 114 7.72 -4.96 -20.69
N ARG A 115 8.92 -5.37 -20.28
CA ARG A 115 9.12 -6.29 -19.15
C ARG A 115 8.63 -5.68 -17.84
N PHE A 116 8.96 -4.42 -17.57
CA PHE A 116 8.52 -3.70 -16.37
C PHE A 116 7.00 -3.48 -16.34
N LEU A 117 6.40 -3.11 -17.48
CA LEU A 117 4.95 -2.95 -17.56
C LEU A 117 4.23 -4.29 -17.34
N LYS A 118 4.75 -5.39 -17.90
CA LYS A 118 4.20 -6.74 -17.67
C LYS A 118 4.37 -7.23 -16.24
N SER A 119 5.39 -6.77 -15.51
CA SER A 119 5.52 -7.05 -14.07
C SER A 119 4.59 -6.18 -13.20
N GLY A 120 3.82 -5.26 -13.78
CA GLY A 120 2.95 -4.36 -13.04
C GLY A 120 3.67 -3.14 -12.45
N ASP A 121 4.91 -2.88 -12.88
CA ASP A 121 5.67 -1.69 -12.50
C ASP A 121 5.37 -0.52 -13.43
N LYS A 122 5.50 0.70 -12.89
CA LYS A 122 5.49 1.92 -13.69
C LYS A 122 6.83 2.14 -14.35
N VAL A 123 6.82 2.71 -15.55
CA VAL A 123 8.03 3.02 -16.30
C VAL A 123 8.21 4.53 -16.41
N LYS A 124 9.34 5.01 -15.91
CA LYS A 124 9.84 6.37 -16.14
C LYS A 124 10.83 6.33 -17.30
N ALA A 125 10.41 6.75 -18.48
CA ALA A 125 11.31 6.91 -19.63
C ALA A 125 12.00 8.27 -19.52
N THR A 126 13.34 8.29 -19.51
CA THR A 126 14.13 9.51 -19.34
C THR A 126 15.13 9.66 -20.49
N ILE A 127 15.09 10.80 -21.17
CA ILE A 127 16.11 11.24 -22.12
C ILE A 127 16.99 12.27 -21.43
N THR A 128 18.31 12.05 -21.49
CA THR A 128 19.30 12.97 -20.91
C THR A 128 19.97 13.80 -22.01
N PHE A 129 20.10 15.11 -21.79
CA PHE A 129 20.78 16.03 -22.69
C PHE A 129 22.13 16.47 -22.10
N ARG A 130 23.12 16.73 -22.95
CA ARG A 130 24.40 17.32 -22.53
C ARG A 130 24.53 18.75 -23.05
N GLY A 131 24.66 19.72 -22.14
CA GLY A 131 25.01 21.11 -22.46
C GLY A 131 24.12 21.74 -23.53
N ARG A 132 24.70 22.00 -24.71
CA ARG A 132 24.03 22.62 -25.87
C ARG A 132 23.03 21.71 -26.58
N GLU A 133 22.84 20.46 -26.18
CA GLU A 133 21.89 19.53 -26.83
C GLU A 133 20.43 19.78 -26.42
N ILE A 134 20.20 20.67 -25.45
CA ILE A 134 18.89 21.05 -24.95
C ILE A 134 17.94 21.57 -26.05
N GLN A 135 18.48 22.21 -27.09
CA GLN A 135 17.73 22.69 -28.28
C GLN A 135 17.08 21.55 -29.07
N HIS A 136 17.54 20.31 -28.92
CA HIS A 136 16.94 19.13 -29.56
C HIS A 136 15.80 18.52 -28.73
N SER A 137 15.08 19.35 -27.96
CA SER A 137 13.92 18.92 -27.18
C SER A 137 12.83 18.29 -28.05
N ASN A 138 12.65 18.78 -29.28
CA ASN A 138 11.65 18.26 -30.21
C ASN A 138 11.96 16.80 -30.59
N LEU A 139 13.21 16.48 -30.91
CA LEU A 139 13.63 15.10 -31.24
C LEU A 139 13.44 14.15 -30.04
N ALA A 140 13.69 14.62 -28.83
CA ALA A 140 13.45 13.83 -27.62
C ALA A 140 11.96 13.61 -27.36
N GLN A 141 11.13 14.62 -27.63
CA GLN A 141 9.68 14.51 -27.51
C GLN A 141 9.14 13.50 -28.53
N ASP A 142 9.60 13.56 -29.78
CA ASP A 142 9.22 12.60 -30.82
C ASP A 142 9.63 11.18 -30.45
N LEU A 143 10.84 10.99 -29.91
CA LEU A 143 11.32 9.68 -29.47
C LEU A 143 10.47 9.11 -28.31
N LEU A 144 10.08 9.94 -27.33
CA LEU A 144 9.20 9.52 -26.24
C LEU A 144 7.78 9.23 -26.73
N SER A 145 7.25 10.03 -27.65
CA SER A 145 5.96 9.79 -28.30
C SER A 145 5.95 8.50 -29.13
N ARG A 146 7.05 8.20 -29.83
CA ARG A 146 7.25 6.93 -30.53
C ARG A 146 7.22 5.77 -29.54
N MET A 147 7.96 5.86 -28.44
CA MET A 147 7.97 4.84 -27.38
C MET A 147 6.59 4.65 -26.74
N ALA A 148 5.83 5.73 -26.52
CA ALA A 148 4.47 5.64 -26.01
C ALA A 148 3.53 4.91 -26.99
N THR A 149 3.73 5.12 -28.29
CA THR A 149 2.97 4.43 -29.34
C THR A 149 3.29 2.94 -29.38
N ASP A 150 4.57 2.57 -29.33
CA ASP A 150 5.04 1.17 -29.32
C ASP A 150 4.62 0.40 -28.07
N LEU A 151 4.29 1.11 -26.98
CA LEU A 151 3.85 0.56 -25.71
C LEU A 151 2.36 0.79 -25.43
N LYS A 152 1.59 1.36 -26.38
CA LYS A 152 0.19 1.75 -26.20
C LYS A 152 -0.72 0.59 -25.78
N GLU A 153 -0.39 -0.63 -26.18
CA GLU A 153 -1.14 -1.83 -25.80
C GLU A 153 -0.95 -2.23 -24.34
N LEU A 154 0.23 -1.96 -23.76
CA LEU A 154 0.62 -2.42 -22.42
C LEU A 154 0.60 -1.29 -21.39
N ALA A 155 0.58 -0.03 -21.82
CA ALA A 155 0.74 1.12 -20.95
C ALA A 155 -0.25 2.26 -21.24
N GLU A 156 -0.52 3.04 -20.20
CA GLU A 156 -1.18 4.33 -20.25
C GLU A 156 -0.20 5.43 -19.84
N ILE A 157 -0.26 6.56 -20.54
CA ILE A 157 0.55 7.73 -20.22
C ILE A 157 -0.02 8.37 -18.97
N GLN A 158 0.72 8.29 -17.86
CA GLN A 158 0.37 8.98 -16.62
C GLN A 158 0.86 10.44 -16.64
N GLN A 159 2.03 10.67 -17.22
CA GLN A 159 2.61 11.99 -17.40
C GLN A 159 3.21 12.08 -18.80
N ALA A 160 2.69 13.00 -19.61
CA ALA A 160 3.19 13.28 -20.95
C ALA A 160 4.67 13.74 -20.90
N PRO A 161 5.41 13.65 -22.02
CA PRO A 161 6.79 14.10 -22.11
C PRO A 161 6.95 15.54 -21.58
N LYS A 162 7.66 15.67 -20.46
CA LYS A 162 7.93 16.96 -19.82
C LYS A 162 9.42 17.13 -19.63
N ARG A 163 9.90 18.33 -19.93
CA ARG A 163 11.29 18.71 -19.67
C ARG A 163 11.47 19.08 -18.21
N GLU A 164 12.46 18.49 -17.56
CA GLU A 164 12.94 18.86 -16.23
C GLU A 164 14.46 19.07 -16.27
N GLY A 165 14.86 20.34 -16.30
CA GLY A 165 16.27 20.74 -16.36
C GLY A 165 16.99 20.21 -17.61
N ARG A 166 17.95 19.30 -17.38
CA ARG A 166 18.77 18.64 -18.41
C ARG A 166 18.18 17.33 -18.92
N ASN A 167 16.97 16.97 -18.47
CA ASN A 167 16.31 15.73 -18.86
C ASN A 167 14.93 16.03 -19.44
N MET A 168 14.45 15.15 -20.30
CA MET A 168 13.03 15.04 -20.64
C MET A 168 12.53 13.68 -20.17
N MET A 169 11.40 13.65 -19.47
CA MET A 169 10.86 12.41 -18.93
C MET A 169 9.39 12.23 -19.28
N MET A 170 8.98 10.98 -19.37
CA MET A 170 7.60 10.55 -19.51
C MET A 170 7.34 9.42 -18.50
N LEU A 171 6.18 9.45 -17.84
CA LEU A 171 5.78 8.41 -16.90
C LEU A 171 4.63 7.61 -17.50
N MET A 172 4.80 6.30 -17.54
CA MET A 172 3.83 5.34 -18.05
C MET A 172 3.45 4.38 -16.93
N SER A 173 2.15 4.11 -16.80
CA SER A 173 1.64 3.08 -15.90
C SER A 173 1.20 1.86 -16.71
N PRO A 174 1.33 0.64 -16.16
CA PRO A 174 0.82 -0.54 -16.84
C PRO A 174 -0.70 -0.42 -16.96
N LYS A 175 -1.24 -0.79 -18.13
CA LYS A 175 -2.68 -0.97 -18.27
C LYS A 175 -3.09 -2.08 -17.34
N LYS A 176 -4.07 -1.82 -16.48
CA LYS A 176 -4.69 -2.89 -15.71
C LYS A 176 -5.33 -3.83 -16.72
N GLU A 177 -4.93 -5.10 -16.75
CA GLU A 177 -5.77 -6.12 -17.35
C GLU A 177 -7.11 -6.04 -16.61
N SER A 178 -8.15 -5.64 -17.33
CA SER A 178 -9.52 -5.83 -16.87
C SER A 178 -9.74 -7.33 -16.76
N LYS A 179 -9.45 -7.90 -15.59
CA LYS A 179 -10.08 -9.14 -15.14
C LYS A 179 -11.49 -8.85 -14.68
#